data_AF-A0A3B8RVL3-F1
#
_entry.id   AF-A0A3B8RVL3-F1
#
_cell.length_a   1.000
_cell.length_b   1.000
_cell.length_c   1.000
_cell.angle_alpha   90.00
_cell.angle_beta   90.00
_cell.angle_gamma   90.00
#
_symmetry.space_group_name_H-M   'P 1'
#
loop_
_entity.id
_entity.type
_entity.pdbx_description
1 polymer ?
#
loop_
_entity_poly.entity_id
_entity_poly.type
_entity_poly.pdbx_seq_one_letter_code
_entity_poly.pdbx_strand_id
1 'polypeptide(L)'
;CTKAGYLHLIAPKRDFTVLTGEDVLTVYAFNTKVAKHTFCSICGVKPFYTPRSNPDGVGVNINCLDPIPIDINIAEFDGQNWEVNAHTLAHKSQ
;
A
#
# COMPACT_ATOMS: atom_id res chain seq x y z
N CYS A 1 -3.30 0.10 9.39
CA CYS A 1 -2.83 -1.02 8.54
C CYS A 1 -3.04 -2.38 9.20
N THR A 2 -2.73 -2.56 10.49
CA THR A 2 -2.87 -3.83 11.23
C THR A 2 -4.20 -4.54 11.02
N LYS A 3 -5.34 -3.83 11.20
CA LYS A 3 -6.68 -4.41 11.01
C LYS A 3 -6.93 -4.98 9.60
N ALA A 4 -6.22 -4.51 8.58
CA ALA A 4 -6.35 -4.95 7.20
C ALA A 4 -5.36 -6.07 6.82
N GLY A 5 -4.45 -6.49 7.72
CA GLY A 5 -3.47 -7.55 7.45
C GLY A 5 -2.53 -7.24 6.28
N TYR A 6 -2.24 -5.96 6.05
CA TYR A 6 -1.53 -5.50 4.85
C TYR A 6 -0.01 -5.68 4.98
N LEU A 7 0.60 -6.46 4.08
CA LEU A 7 2.06 -6.57 3.97
C LEU A 7 2.55 -5.67 2.84
N HIS A 8 3.23 -4.58 3.22
CA HIS A 8 3.53 -3.45 2.33
C HIS A 8 4.78 -3.70 1.47
N LEU A 9 4.62 -3.66 0.14
CA LEU A 9 5.71 -3.51 -0.81
C LEU A 9 5.54 -2.18 -1.56
N ILE A 10 6.44 -1.22 -1.36
CA ILE A 10 6.35 0.08 -2.05
C ILE A 10 7.14 -0.01 -3.36
N ALA A 11 6.51 0.41 -4.45
CA ALA A 11 7.11 0.56 -5.77
C ALA A 11 6.91 2.00 -6.28
N PRO A 12 7.79 2.51 -7.17
CA PRO A 12 7.59 3.77 -7.86
C PRO A 12 6.27 3.75 -8.65
N LYS A 13 5.50 4.85 -8.64
CA LYS A 13 4.24 4.91 -9.40
C LYS A 13 4.44 4.74 -10.91
N ARG A 14 5.60 5.13 -11.43
CA ARG A 14 5.97 4.94 -12.85
C ARG A 14 6.01 3.47 -13.27
N ASP A 15 6.21 2.55 -12.33
CA ASP A 15 6.37 1.11 -12.57
C ASP A 15 5.08 0.33 -12.21
N PHE A 16 3.99 1.03 -11.92
CA PHE A 16 2.70 0.45 -11.54
C PHE A 16 1.60 0.84 -12.53
N THR A 17 0.82 -0.15 -12.99
CA THR A 17 -0.36 0.07 -13.84
C THR A 17 -1.48 -0.87 -13.45
N VAL A 18 -2.70 -0.35 -13.33
CA VAL A 18 -3.91 -1.18 -13.16
C VAL A 18 -4.32 -1.69 -14.53
N LEU A 19 -4.28 -3.01 -14.73
CA LEU A 19 -4.62 -3.61 -16.02
C LEU A 19 -6.13 -3.85 -16.17
N THR A 20 -6.81 -4.17 -15.08
CA THR A 20 -8.24 -4.53 -15.06
C THR A 20 -8.93 -4.15 -13.76
N GLY A 21 -10.27 -4.09 -13.78
CA GLY A 21 -11.11 -3.94 -12.59
C GLY A 21 -11.16 -2.53 -11.99
N GLU A 22 -10.65 -1.51 -12.69
CA GLU A 22 -10.66 -0.12 -12.22
C GLU A 22 -12.08 0.40 -11.91
N ASP A 23 -13.07 -0.08 -12.65
CA ASP A 23 -14.49 0.24 -12.49
C ASP A 23 -15.09 -0.20 -11.15
N VAL A 24 -14.48 -1.18 -10.49
CA VAL A 24 -14.95 -1.71 -9.20
C VAL A 24 -14.02 -1.33 -8.04
N LEU A 25 -12.99 -0.53 -8.26
CA LEU A 25 -12.10 -0.03 -7.21
C LEU A 25 -12.72 1.18 -6.49
N THR A 26 -12.68 1.13 -5.16
CA THR A 26 -13.10 2.20 -4.27
C THR A 26 -11.92 2.70 -3.46
N VAL A 27 -11.91 4.01 -3.18
CA VAL A 27 -10.87 4.65 -2.37
C VAL A 27 -11.44 5.09 -1.03
N TYR A 28 -10.80 4.64 0.05
CA TYR A 28 -10.99 5.17 1.40
C TYR A 28 -9.82 6.09 1.77
N ALA A 29 -10.13 7.29 2.28
CA ALA A 29 -9.13 8.25 2.74
C ALA A 29 -9.58 8.87 4.06
N PHE A 30 -8.65 9.06 4.99
CA PHE A 30 -8.91 9.61 6.31
C PHE A 30 -7.77 10.54 6.76
N ASN A 31 -7.92 11.20 7.91
CA ASN A 31 -6.96 12.16 8.45
C ASN A 31 -6.61 13.26 7.41
N THR A 32 -5.35 13.34 6.98
CA THR A 32 -4.89 14.31 5.98
C THR A 32 -5.39 14.03 4.55
N LYS A 33 -6.05 12.89 4.34
CA LYS A 33 -6.56 12.41 3.04
C LYS A 33 -5.49 12.23 1.96
N VAL A 34 -4.21 12.29 2.32
CA VAL A 34 -3.08 12.06 1.40
C VAL A 34 -2.99 10.58 1.04
N ALA A 35 -3.04 9.69 2.04
CA ALA A 35 -3.10 8.26 1.78
C ALA A 35 -4.43 7.89 1.11
N LYS A 36 -4.35 7.12 0.02
CA LYS A 36 -5.52 6.63 -0.74
C LYS A 36 -5.58 5.12 -0.64
N HIS A 37 -6.42 4.60 0.25
CA HIS A 37 -6.60 3.16 0.46
C HIS A 37 -7.55 2.58 -0.58
N THR A 38 -7.01 1.96 -1.62
CA THR A 38 -7.76 1.42 -2.75
C THR A 38 -8.12 -0.05 -2.54
N PHE A 39 -9.40 -0.41 -2.66
CA PHE A 39 -9.88 -1.78 -2.48
C PHE A 39 -11.02 -2.09 -3.46
N CYS A 40 -11.25 -3.37 -3.75
CA CYS A 40 -12.37 -3.83 -4.56
C CYS A 40 -13.68 -3.67 -3.78
N SER A 41 -14.63 -2.94 -4.34
CA SER A 41 -15.96 -2.74 -3.74
C SER A 41 -16.80 -4.01 -3.64
N ILE A 42 -16.52 -5.01 -4.47
CA ILE A 42 -17.26 -6.27 -4.54
C ILE A 42 -16.78 -7.26 -3.48
N CYS A 43 -15.48 -7.56 -3.44
CA CYS A 43 -14.92 -8.58 -2.54
C CYS A 43 -14.18 -8.01 -1.32
N GLY A 44 -13.98 -6.69 -1.23
CA GLY A 44 -13.29 -6.04 -0.12
C GLY A 44 -11.77 -6.16 -0.13
N VAL A 45 -11.19 -6.93 -1.06
CA VAL A 45 -9.73 -7.12 -1.15
C VAL A 45 -9.04 -5.79 -1.47
N LYS A 46 -7.94 -5.52 -0.77
CA LYS A 46 -7.13 -4.32 -0.91
C LYS A 46 -5.78 -4.64 -1.57
N PRO A 47 -5.68 -4.64 -2.92
CA PRO A 47 -4.47 -5.06 -3.62
C PRO A 47 -3.36 -4.00 -3.60
N PHE A 48 -3.71 -2.72 -3.55
CA PHE A 48 -2.74 -1.63 -3.52
C PHE A 48 -3.28 -0.40 -2.78
N TYR A 49 -2.42 0.58 -2.50
CA TYR A 49 -2.82 1.91 -2.03
C TYR A 49 -1.74 2.94 -2.34
N THR A 50 -2.09 4.23 -2.33
CA THR A 50 -1.08 5.31 -2.35
C THR A 50 -0.74 5.69 -0.90
N PRO A 51 0.51 5.52 -0.44
CA PRO A 51 0.92 5.87 0.92
C PRO A 51 1.10 7.37 1.13
N ARG A 52 0.85 7.84 2.36
CA ARG A 52 1.15 9.24 2.76
C ARG A 52 2.65 9.54 2.73
N SER A 53 3.49 8.57 3.09
CA SER A 53 4.95 8.74 3.18
C SER A 53 5.65 8.77 1.82
N ASN A 54 5.05 8.16 0.80
CA ASN A 54 5.61 8.05 -0.56
C ASN A 54 4.48 8.31 -1.57
N PRO A 55 3.99 9.55 -1.69
CA PRO A 55 2.83 9.89 -2.53
C PRO A 55 3.08 9.70 -4.03
N ASP A 56 4.34 9.60 -4.42
CA ASP A 56 4.87 9.26 -5.74
C ASP A 56 5.03 7.75 -5.95
N GLY A 57 4.69 6.93 -4.95
CA GLY A 57 4.73 5.48 -5.00
C GLY A 57 3.36 4.81 -4.86
N VAL A 58 3.37 3.49 -5.02
CA VAL A 58 2.23 2.61 -4.77
C VAL A 58 2.68 1.52 -3.80
N GLY A 59 1.95 1.36 -2.70
CA GLY A 59 2.14 0.23 -1.80
C GLY A 59 1.29 -0.94 -2.27
N VAL A 60 1.89 -2.01 -2.77
CA VAL A 60 1.25 -3.27 -3.14
C VAL A 60 1.10 -4.15 -1.89
N ASN A 61 0.01 -4.89 -1.80
CA ASN A 61 -0.18 -5.92 -0.79
C ASN A 61 0.46 -7.22 -1.27
N ILE A 62 1.54 -7.66 -0.63
CA ILE A 62 2.24 -8.90 -1.03
C ILE A 62 1.30 -10.12 -1.00
N ASN A 63 0.32 -10.13 -0.09
CA ASN A 63 -0.69 -11.19 0.01
C ASN A 63 -1.59 -11.31 -1.23
N CYS A 64 -1.54 -10.34 -2.16
CA CYS A 64 -2.29 -10.33 -3.41
C CYS A 64 -1.42 -10.63 -4.64
N LEU A 65 -0.14 -10.98 -4.46
CA LEU A 65 0.73 -11.40 -5.56
C LEU A 65 0.52 -12.87 -5.89
N ASP A 66 0.57 -13.20 -7.17
CA ASP A 66 0.45 -14.56 -7.68
C ASP A 66 1.53 -14.83 -8.76
N PRO A 67 2.52 -15.71 -8.48
CA PRO A 67 2.74 -16.38 -7.21
C PRO A 67 3.26 -15.42 -6.13
N ILE A 68 3.04 -15.76 -4.85
CA ILE A 68 3.67 -15.05 -3.73
C ILE A 68 5.19 -15.33 -3.78
N PRO A 69 6.06 -14.32 -3.67
CA PRO A 69 7.51 -14.52 -3.63
C PRO A 69 7.93 -15.43 -2.46
N ILE A 70 8.87 -16.35 -2.73
CA ILE A 70 9.34 -17.33 -1.73
C ILE A 70 10.31 -16.70 -0.73
N ASP A 71 11.08 -15.70 -1.17
CA ASP A 71 12.07 -14.99 -0.35
C ASP A 71 11.67 -13.52 -0.23
N ILE A 72 11.29 -13.10 0.99
CA ILE A 72 10.82 -11.75 1.29
C ILE A 72 11.56 -11.26 2.54
N ASN A 73 12.29 -10.16 2.38
CA ASN A 73 12.84 -9.45 3.53
C ASN A 73 11.76 -8.56 4.15
N ILE A 74 11.33 -8.89 5.37
CA ILE A 74 10.31 -8.14 6.10
C ILE A 74 11.01 -7.21 7.10
N ALA A 75 10.79 -5.91 6.92
CA ALA A 75 11.19 -4.90 7.89
C ALA A 75 9.99 -4.57 8.80
N GLU A 76 10.21 -4.64 10.11
CA GLU A 76 9.20 -4.22 11.08
C GLU A 76 9.02 -2.70 11.05
N PHE A 77 7.79 -2.26 11.28
CA PHE A 77 7.46 -0.84 11.35
C PHE A 77 6.36 -0.58 12.38
N ASP A 78 6.62 0.33 13.30
CA ASP A 78 5.63 0.78 14.26
C ASP A 78 4.67 1.81 13.62
N GLY A 79 3.57 1.29 13.08
CA GLY A 79 2.50 2.11 12.55
C GLY A 79 1.57 2.75 13.59
N GLN A 80 1.67 2.39 14.87
CA GLN A 80 0.88 3.03 15.94
C GLN A 80 1.48 4.39 16.30
N ASN A 81 2.82 4.45 16.42
CA ASN A 81 3.55 5.69 16.67
C ASN A 81 4.03 6.35 15.37
N TRP A 82 3.09 6.62 14.46
CA TRP A 82 3.39 7.09 13.10
C TRP A 82 4.27 8.34 13.04
N GLU A 83 3.93 9.40 13.78
CA GLU A 83 4.64 10.68 13.67
C GLU A 83 6.10 10.60 14.15
N VAL A 84 6.43 9.62 15.00
CA VAL A 84 7.80 9.36 15.44
C VAL A 84 8.57 8.57 14.37
N ASN A 85 7.93 7.60 13.72
CA ASN A 85 8.60 6.60 12.89
C ASN A 85 8.54 6.88 11.38
N ALA A 86 7.63 7.73 10.90
CA ALA A 86 7.34 7.89 9.48
C ALA A 86 8.56 8.27 8.62
N HIS A 87 9.53 8.97 9.20
CA HIS A 87 10.78 9.36 8.53
C HIS A 87 11.60 8.15 8.05
N THR A 88 11.48 6.99 8.71
CA THR A 88 12.17 5.74 8.30
C THR A 88 11.62 5.14 7.01
N LEU A 89 10.44 5.58 6.58
CA LEU A 89 9.78 5.15 5.34
C LEU A 89 10.04 6.09 4.16
N ALA A 90 10.88 7.12 4.33
CA ALA A 90 11.22 8.02 3.24
C ALA A 90 11.95 7.27 2.11
N HIS A 91 11.74 7.75 0.87
CA HIS A 91 12.47 7.28 -0.32
C HIS A 91 12.26 5.82 -0.73
N LYS A 92 11.18 5.17 -0.26
CA LYS A 92 10.85 3.78 -0.63
C LYS A 92 10.27 3.66 -2.04
N SER A 93 9.93 4.78 -2.67
CA SER A 93 9.36 4.89 -4.02
C SER A 93 10.36 5.36 -5.09
N GLN A 94 11.65 5.50 -4.75
CA GLN A 94 12.70 5.96 -5.68
C GLN A 94 13.24 4.85 -6.58
#